data_AF-A0A149R042-F1
#
_entry.id   AF-A0A149R042-F1
#
_cell.length_a   1.000
_cell.length_b   1.000
_cell.length_c   1.000
_cell.angle_alpha   90.00
_cell.angle_beta   90.00
_cell.angle_gamma   90.00
#
_symmetry.space_group_name_H-M   'P 1'
#
loop_
_entity.id
_entity.type
_entity.pdbx_description
1 polymer ?
#
loop_
_entity_poly.entity_id
_entity_poly.type
_entity_poly.pdbx_seq_one_letter_code
_entity_poly.pdbx_strand_id
1 'polypeptide(L)'
;MSKTQLSFFDTSALGGGSNTLFWGDLPGDRALDEAASLAKEAAAAPVVAPKIDFRLCSTRDLSQGWKARARDNLAAIRLLTELETDGRNATPSEQALLAKFTGFGAGELANSLFPRPGEAFRQGWEEIGVQLETLTSQQERAGLARATQYAHYTPELIVHALWDLVA
;
A
#
# COMPACT_ATOMS: atom_id res chain seq x y z
N MET A 1 -10.75 -16.77 54.10
CA MET A 1 -12.11 -17.34 53.95
C MET A 1 -13.01 -16.22 53.43
N SER A 2 -13.22 -16.17 52.12
CA SER A 2 -14.05 -15.13 51.48
C SER A 2 -15.53 -15.46 51.73
N LYS A 3 -16.27 -14.51 52.33
CA LYS A 3 -17.73 -14.61 52.46
C LYS A 3 -18.35 -14.01 51.20
N THR A 4 -18.68 -14.85 50.23
CA THR A 4 -19.56 -14.46 49.12
C THR A 4 -20.99 -14.49 49.65
N GLN A 5 -21.49 -13.34 50.11
CA GLN A 5 -22.87 -13.20 50.54
C GLN A 5 -23.71 -12.82 49.31
N LEU A 6 -24.52 -13.77 48.83
CA LEU A 6 -25.44 -13.56 47.71
C LEU A 6 -26.59 -12.63 48.16
N SER A 7 -26.92 -11.64 47.32
CA SER A 7 -28.03 -10.73 47.55
C SER A 7 -29.37 -11.46 47.41
N PHE A 8 -30.31 -11.17 48.32
CA PHE A 8 -31.69 -11.71 48.27
C PHE A 8 -32.49 -11.20 47.06
N PHE A 9 -32.02 -10.12 46.42
CA PHE A 9 -32.63 -9.54 45.21
C PHE A 9 -31.79 -9.75 43.95
N ASP A 10 -30.78 -10.62 43.97
CA ASP A 10 -30.13 -11.10 42.74
C ASP A 10 -31.11 -12.03 42.01
N THR A 11 -32.03 -11.43 41.28
CA THR A 11 -32.82 -12.12 40.27
C THR A 11 -31.85 -12.47 39.14
N SER A 12 -31.37 -13.70 39.18
CA SER A 12 -30.60 -14.33 38.11
C SER A 12 -31.54 -14.49 36.91
N ALA A 13 -31.71 -13.42 36.15
CA ALA A 13 -32.26 -13.51 34.81
C ALA A 13 -31.37 -12.82 33.79
N LEU A 14 -30.71 -11.70 34.10
CA LEU A 14 -30.02 -10.92 33.05
C LEU A 14 -28.74 -10.18 33.47
N GLY A 15 -28.14 -10.47 34.62
CA GLY A 15 -26.97 -9.72 35.09
C GLY A 15 -25.87 -10.58 35.67
N GLY A 16 -24.90 -10.97 34.84
CA GLY A 16 -23.56 -11.33 35.33
C GLY A 16 -23.04 -12.72 34.97
N GLY A 17 -22.21 -12.78 33.92
CA GLY A 17 -20.92 -13.49 33.94
C GLY A 17 -20.87 -15.02 33.79
N SER A 18 -21.95 -15.78 34.02
CA SER A 18 -21.94 -17.22 33.72
C SER A 18 -23.35 -17.79 33.63
N ASN A 19 -23.90 -17.81 32.41
CA ASN A 19 -25.22 -18.40 32.12
C ASN A 19 -25.20 -19.95 32.09
N THR A 20 -24.06 -20.59 32.32
CA THR A 20 -23.87 -22.05 32.12
C THR A 20 -24.05 -22.88 33.40
N LEU A 21 -24.29 -22.25 34.55
CA LEU A 21 -24.26 -22.89 35.88
C LEU A 21 -25.35 -23.94 36.13
N PHE A 22 -26.50 -23.87 35.45
CA PHE A 22 -27.64 -24.76 35.73
C PHE A 22 -28.05 -25.67 34.57
N TRP A 23 -27.91 -25.24 33.31
CA TRP A 23 -28.35 -26.01 32.14
C TRP A 23 -27.20 -26.51 31.23
N GLY A 24 -25.94 -26.21 31.57
CA GLY A 24 -24.80 -26.45 30.68
C GLY A 24 -24.78 -25.45 29.51
N ASP A 25 -23.91 -25.70 28.51
CA ASP A 25 -23.91 -24.93 27.25
C ASP A 25 -25.17 -25.25 26.44
N LEU A 26 -26.06 -24.28 26.28
CA LEU A 26 -27.24 -24.41 25.44
C LEU A 26 -26.93 -24.04 23.98
N PRO A 27 -27.66 -24.62 23.00
CA PRO A 27 -27.56 -24.21 21.61
C PRO A 27 -27.92 -22.72 21.48
N GLY A 28 -26.93 -21.89 21.12
CA GLY A 28 -27.09 -20.45 20.98
C GLY A 28 -26.38 -19.60 22.04
N ASP A 29 -25.89 -20.18 23.14
CA ASP A 29 -25.13 -19.42 24.15
C ASP A 29 -23.82 -18.85 23.59
N ARG A 30 -23.24 -19.55 22.61
CA ARG A 30 -22.07 -19.10 21.85
C ARG A 30 -22.42 -18.30 20.60
N ALA A 31 -23.70 -18.10 20.28
CA ALA A 31 -24.09 -17.42 19.04
C ALA A 31 -23.60 -15.97 19.00
N LEU A 32 -23.49 -15.30 20.14
CA LEU A 32 -22.93 -13.96 20.21
C LEU A 32 -21.41 -13.96 20.02
N ASP A 33 -20.70 -14.92 20.60
CA ASP A 33 -19.25 -15.07 20.44
C ASP A 33 -18.88 -15.52 19.01
N GLU A 34 -19.67 -16.41 18.42
CA GLU A 34 -19.58 -16.86 17.03
C GLU A 34 -19.93 -15.73 16.05
N ALA A 35 -21.00 -14.97 16.32
CA ALA A 35 -21.33 -13.79 15.52
C ALA A 35 -20.24 -12.71 15.63
N ALA A 36 -19.64 -12.53 16.82
CA ALA A 36 -18.54 -11.60 17.02
C ALA A 36 -17.26 -12.09 16.33
N SER A 37 -16.97 -13.39 16.30
CA SER A 37 -15.83 -13.94 15.57
C SER A 37 -16.02 -13.80 14.07
N LEU A 38 -17.22 -14.11 13.55
CA LEU A 38 -17.57 -13.94 12.14
C LEU A 38 -17.57 -12.46 11.73
N ALA A 39 -18.06 -11.55 12.56
CA ALA A 39 -18.02 -10.13 12.30
C ALA A 39 -16.58 -9.59 12.33
N LYS A 40 -15.73 -10.09 13.23
CA LYS A 40 -14.30 -9.75 13.27
C LYS A 40 -13.55 -10.28 12.06
N GLU A 41 -13.88 -11.48 11.59
CA GLU A 41 -13.31 -12.07 10.37
C GLU A 41 -13.80 -11.33 9.11
N ALA A 42 -15.08 -10.95 9.05
CA ALA A 42 -15.64 -10.14 7.97
C ALA A 42 -15.09 -8.69 7.98
N ALA A 43 -14.83 -8.11 9.14
CA ALA A 43 -14.17 -6.79 9.27
C ALA A 43 -12.67 -6.86 8.97
N ALA A 44 -12.05 -8.03 9.11
CA ALA A 44 -10.66 -8.27 8.74
C ALA A 44 -10.48 -8.56 7.25
N ALA A 45 -11.55 -8.86 6.51
CA ALA A 45 -11.50 -8.95 5.06
C ALA A 45 -11.31 -7.54 4.49
N PRO A 46 -10.16 -7.23 3.87
CA PRO A 46 -9.92 -5.91 3.32
C PRO A 46 -11.00 -5.62 2.27
N VAL A 47 -11.54 -4.40 2.28
CA VAL A 47 -12.40 -3.92 1.18
C VAL A 47 -11.51 -3.81 -0.05
N VAL A 48 -11.42 -4.90 -0.81
CA VAL A 48 -10.61 -4.96 -2.03
C VAL A 48 -11.31 -4.09 -3.05
N ALA A 49 -10.72 -2.93 -3.38
CA ALA A 49 -11.18 -2.12 -4.49
C ALA A 49 -11.35 -3.04 -5.73
N PRO A 50 -12.41 -2.87 -6.54
CA PRO A 50 -12.61 -3.72 -7.69
C PRO A 50 -11.41 -3.58 -8.63
N LYS A 51 -10.97 -4.70 -9.22
CA LYS A 51 -9.94 -4.67 -10.25
C LYS A 51 -10.50 -3.94 -11.47
N ILE A 52 -9.93 -2.78 -11.77
CA ILE A 52 -10.28 -1.95 -12.92
C ILE A 52 -9.06 -1.73 -13.81
N ASP A 53 -9.27 -1.75 -15.11
CA ASP A 53 -8.20 -1.48 -16.07
C ASP A 53 -7.88 0.01 -16.11
N PHE A 54 -6.58 0.34 -16.09
CA PHE A 54 -6.14 1.71 -16.29
C PHE A 54 -6.41 2.16 -17.72
N ARG A 55 -6.99 3.35 -17.89
CA ARG A 55 -7.14 4.00 -19.19
C ARG A 55 -6.41 5.34 -19.21
N LEU A 56 -5.50 5.50 -20.17
CA LEU A 56 -4.81 6.74 -20.41
C LEU A 56 -5.70 7.69 -21.24
N CYS A 57 -6.58 8.46 -20.58
CA CYS A 57 -7.51 9.37 -21.26
C CYS A 57 -6.90 10.73 -21.65
N SER A 58 -5.78 11.11 -21.03
CA SER A 58 -5.07 12.37 -21.26
C SER A 58 -3.57 12.16 -21.04
N THR A 59 -2.78 13.23 -21.16
CA THR A 59 -1.38 13.24 -20.72
C THR A 59 -1.23 12.77 -19.29
N ARG A 60 -0.13 12.05 -19.01
CA ARG A 60 0.20 11.60 -17.64
C ARG A 60 0.60 12.74 -16.69
N ASP A 61 0.62 13.97 -17.19
CA ASP A 61 1.04 15.17 -16.46
C ASP A 61 2.38 14.98 -15.75
N LEU A 62 3.36 14.46 -16.51
CA LEU A 62 4.71 14.23 -16.02
C LEU A 62 5.35 15.56 -15.62
N SER A 63 5.90 15.58 -14.40
CA SER A 63 6.54 16.78 -13.87
C SER A 63 7.71 17.26 -14.75
N GLN A 64 7.89 18.58 -14.77
CA GLN A 64 9.00 19.21 -15.48
C GLN A 64 10.27 19.15 -14.64
N GLY A 65 11.37 18.76 -15.28
CA GLY A 65 12.68 18.62 -14.63
C GLY A 65 12.86 17.31 -13.86
N TRP A 66 14.12 16.87 -13.77
CA TRP A 66 14.42 15.52 -13.29
C TRP A 66 14.21 15.34 -11.79
N LYS A 67 14.47 16.35 -10.95
CA LYS A 67 14.17 16.25 -9.50
C LYS A 67 12.69 16.06 -9.21
N ALA A 68 11.81 16.70 -9.98
CA ALA A 68 10.37 16.52 -9.80
C ALA A 68 9.93 15.11 -10.24
N ARG A 69 10.43 14.63 -11.39
CA ARG A 69 10.19 13.24 -11.83
C ARG A 69 10.75 12.19 -10.87
N ALA A 70 11.88 12.47 -10.22
CA ALA A 70 12.41 11.60 -9.18
C ALA A 70 11.42 11.49 -8.01
N ARG A 71 10.82 12.60 -7.58
CA ARG A 71 9.79 12.59 -6.53
C ARG A 71 8.53 11.84 -6.97
N ASP A 72 8.09 12.00 -8.22
CA ASP A 72 6.97 11.22 -8.77
C ASP A 72 7.27 9.71 -8.73
N ASN A 73 8.48 9.30 -9.11
CA ASN A 73 8.89 7.89 -9.00
C ASN A 73 8.87 7.38 -7.55
N LEU A 74 9.38 8.18 -6.59
CA LEU A 74 9.36 7.80 -5.17
C LEU A 74 7.94 7.71 -4.61
N ALA A 75 7.05 8.62 -5.03
CA ALA A 75 5.63 8.56 -4.67
C ALA A 75 4.97 7.28 -5.19
N ALA A 76 5.27 6.90 -6.44
CA ALA A 76 4.76 5.66 -7.03
C ALA A 76 5.29 4.41 -6.32
N ILE A 77 6.58 4.35 -5.98
CA ILE A 77 7.17 3.23 -5.22
C ILE A 77 6.48 3.10 -3.86
N ARG A 78 6.34 4.21 -3.13
CA ARG A 78 5.67 4.23 -1.81
C ARG A 78 4.23 3.70 -1.90
N LEU A 79 3.46 4.22 -2.86
CA LEU A 79 2.08 3.80 -3.08
C LEU A 79 2.00 2.31 -3.44
N LEU A 80 2.91 1.81 -4.28
CA LEU A 80 2.94 0.39 -4.62
C LEU A 80 3.16 -0.47 -3.37
N THR A 81 4.13 -0.10 -2.51
CA THR A 81 4.39 -0.81 -1.26
C THR A 81 3.17 -0.79 -0.31
N GLU A 82 2.46 0.33 -0.21
CA GLU A 82 1.22 0.44 0.57
C GLU A 82 0.14 -0.50 0.03
N LEU A 83 -0.10 -0.50 -1.28
CA LEU A 83 -1.09 -1.37 -1.93
C LEU A 83 -0.78 -2.86 -1.74
N GLU A 84 0.50 -3.24 -1.85
CA GLU A 84 0.94 -4.62 -1.63
C GLU A 84 0.79 -5.04 -0.16
N THR A 85 1.10 -4.14 0.78
CA THR A 85 0.93 -4.38 2.22
C THR A 85 -0.54 -4.54 2.60
N ASP A 86 -1.40 -3.70 2.03
CA ASP A 86 -2.86 -3.72 2.25
C ASP A 86 -3.55 -4.88 1.51
N GLY A 87 -2.89 -5.53 0.55
CA GLY A 87 -3.46 -6.59 -0.26
C GLY A 87 -4.65 -6.14 -1.11
N ARG A 88 -4.67 -4.89 -1.58
CA ARG A 88 -5.80 -4.29 -2.31
C ARG A 88 -5.40 -3.75 -3.69
N ASN A 89 -6.39 -3.60 -4.56
CA ASN A 89 -6.18 -2.95 -5.86
C ASN A 89 -6.10 -1.41 -5.73
N ALA A 90 -5.44 -0.78 -6.69
CA ALA A 90 -5.38 0.67 -6.83
C ALA A 90 -6.72 1.25 -7.32
N THR A 91 -7.15 2.35 -6.71
CA THR A 91 -8.22 3.22 -7.20
C THR A 91 -7.81 3.98 -8.47
N PRO A 92 -8.74 4.58 -9.24
CA PRO A 92 -8.39 5.32 -10.46
C PRO A 92 -7.34 6.43 -10.24
N SER A 93 -7.44 7.16 -9.12
CA SER A 93 -6.48 8.21 -8.76
C SER A 93 -5.10 7.65 -8.41
N GLU A 94 -5.06 6.50 -7.73
CA GLU A 94 -3.83 5.79 -7.41
C GLU A 94 -3.16 5.23 -8.67
N GLN A 95 -3.94 4.68 -9.60
CA GLN A 95 -3.44 4.24 -10.91
C GLN A 95 -2.84 5.41 -11.70
N ALA A 96 -3.47 6.58 -11.68
CA ALA A 96 -2.92 7.77 -12.31
C ALA A 96 -1.58 8.22 -11.69
N LEU A 97 -1.41 8.07 -10.37
CA LEU A 97 -0.15 8.32 -9.68
C LEU A 97 0.91 7.29 -10.09
N LEU A 98 0.58 5.99 -10.05
CA LEU A 98 1.47 4.91 -10.49
C LEU A 98 1.92 5.11 -11.95
N ALA A 99 1.04 5.58 -12.83
CA ALA A 99 1.35 5.85 -14.23
C ALA A 99 2.44 6.91 -14.44
N LYS A 100 2.72 7.76 -13.45
CA LYS A 100 3.80 8.77 -13.48
C LYS A 100 5.18 8.16 -13.26
N PHE A 101 5.28 6.90 -12.85
CA PHE A 101 6.55 6.22 -12.74
C PHE A 101 7.20 6.10 -14.12
N THR A 102 8.35 6.74 -14.30
CA THR A 102 9.13 6.73 -15.55
C THR A 102 10.48 6.05 -15.41
N GLY A 103 10.76 5.50 -14.21
CA GLY A 103 12.05 4.91 -13.89
C GLY A 103 13.19 5.92 -13.83
N PHE A 104 14.42 5.41 -13.76
CA PHE A 104 15.62 6.22 -13.48
C PHE A 104 16.62 6.28 -14.64
N GLY A 105 16.15 5.97 -15.86
CA GLY A 105 17.01 5.88 -17.05
C GLY A 105 17.61 7.20 -17.53
N ALA A 106 16.98 8.32 -17.18
CA ALA A 106 17.54 9.63 -17.53
C ALA A 106 18.91 9.80 -16.87
N GLY A 107 19.92 10.23 -17.65
CA GLY A 107 21.30 10.33 -17.17
C GLY A 107 21.46 11.19 -15.91
N GLU A 108 20.64 12.23 -15.74
CA GLU A 108 20.67 13.05 -14.52
C GLU A 108 20.15 12.27 -13.30
N LEU A 109 19.12 11.45 -13.46
CA LEU A 109 18.62 10.58 -12.40
C LEU A 109 19.64 9.50 -12.06
N ALA A 110 20.11 8.76 -13.08
CA ALA A 110 21.04 7.66 -12.90
C ALA A 110 22.32 8.10 -12.17
N ASN A 111 22.93 9.20 -12.61
CA ASN A 111 24.18 9.69 -12.06
C ASN A 111 24.04 10.41 -10.70
N SER A 112 22.82 10.79 -10.31
CA SER A 112 22.59 11.51 -9.04
C SER A 112 22.02 10.62 -7.93
N LEU A 113 21.31 9.54 -8.29
CA LEU A 113 20.62 8.66 -7.35
C LEU A 113 21.27 7.28 -7.17
N PHE A 114 22.22 6.90 -8.03
CA PHE A 114 23.00 5.68 -7.88
C PHE A 114 24.51 5.98 -7.87
N PRO A 115 25.01 6.67 -6.81
CA PRO A 115 26.44 6.90 -6.66
C PRO A 115 27.21 5.59 -6.50
N ARG A 116 28.52 5.60 -6.76
CA ARG A 116 29.35 4.41 -6.54
C ARG A 116 29.46 4.13 -5.03
N PRO A 117 29.74 2.88 -4.62
CA PRO A 117 29.94 2.56 -3.21
C PRO A 117 30.99 3.48 -2.56
N GLY A 118 30.61 4.16 -1.48
CA GLY A 118 31.46 5.10 -0.75
C GLY A 118 31.40 6.56 -1.23
N GLU A 119 30.68 6.85 -2.32
CA GLU A 119 30.41 8.21 -2.78
C GLU A 119 29.12 8.75 -2.15
N ALA A 120 29.10 10.05 -1.83
CA ALA A 120 27.89 10.74 -1.39
C ALA A 120 26.98 11.08 -2.58
N PHE A 121 25.69 11.30 -2.30
CA PHE A 121 24.77 11.87 -3.29
C PHE A 121 25.25 13.24 -3.77
N ARG A 122 24.92 13.57 -5.03
CA ARG A 122 25.24 14.89 -5.59
C ARG A 122 24.51 16.01 -4.84
N GLN A 123 25.10 17.20 -4.86
CA GLN A 123 24.53 18.37 -4.19
C GLN A 123 23.08 18.65 -4.62
N GLY A 124 22.18 18.75 -3.65
CA GLY A 124 20.75 18.97 -3.82
C GLY A 124 19.94 17.74 -4.24
N TRP A 125 20.54 16.55 -4.19
CA TRP A 125 19.87 15.25 -4.43
C TRP A 125 19.84 14.36 -3.19
N GLU A 126 20.51 14.76 -2.12
CA GLU A 126 20.73 13.98 -0.89
C GLU A 126 19.40 13.51 -0.29
N GLU A 127 18.42 14.41 -0.17
CA GLU A 127 17.10 14.07 0.36
C GLU A 127 16.38 13.01 -0.48
N ILE A 128 16.40 13.17 -1.81
CA ILE A 128 15.76 12.23 -2.74
C ILE A 128 16.47 10.88 -2.71
N GLY A 129 17.81 10.89 -2.65
CA GLY A 129 18.63 9.68 -2.52
C GLY A 129 18.33 8.91 -1.24
N VAL A 130 18.31 9.59 -0.10
CA VAL A 130 17.98 8.97 1.20
C VAL A 130 16.55 8.41 1.21
N GLN A 131 15.59 9.13 0.62
CA GLN A 131 14.23 8.61 0.48
C GLN A 131 14.17 7.35 -0.40
N LEU A 132 14.92 7.32 -1.50
CA LEU A 132 15.02 6.13 -2.36
C LEU A 132 15.59 4.93 -1.57
N GLU A 133 16.66 5.14 -0.80
CA GLU A 133 17.26 4.10 0.02
C GLU A 133 16.35 3.59 1.13
N THR A 134 15.50 4.47 1.66
CA THR A 134 14.52 4.13 2.70
C THR A 134 13.36 3.31 2.12
N LEU A 135 12.92 3.65 0.91
CA LEU A 135 11.77 3.01 0.26
C LEU A 135 12.11 1.70 -0.44
N THR A 136 13.39 1.37 -0.62
CA THR A 136 13.82 0.20 -1.38
C THR A 136 14.82 -0.64 -0.61
N SER A 137 14.69 -1.95 -0.71
CA SER A 137 15.73 -2.87 -0.29
C SER A 137 17.00 -2.67 -1.13
N GLN A 138 18.13 -3.16 -0.62
CA GLN A 138 19.39 -3.12 -1.36
C GLN A 138 19.29 -3.85 -2.71
N GLN A 139 18.54 -4.96 -2.75
CA GLN A 139 18.35 -5.76 -3.97
C GLN A 139 17.53 -5.00 -5.03
N GLU A 140 16.42 -4.39 -4.62
CA GLU A 140 15.58 -3.58 -5.51
C GLU A 140 16.35 -2.38 -6.05
N ARG A 141 17.06 -1.66 -5.18
CA ARG A 141 17.88 -0.52 -5.57
C ARG A 141 18.97 -0.91 -6.57
N ALA A 142 19.63 -2.04 -6.36
CA ALA A 142 20.58 -2.58 -7.32
C ALA A 142 19.91 -2.95 -8.66
N GLY A 143 18.66 -3.44 -8.61
CA GLY A 143 17.83 -3.66 -9.80
C GLY A 143 17.53 -2.37 -10.56
N LEU A 144 17.09 -1.33 -9.85
CA LEU A 144 16.81 -0.01 -10.42
C LEU A 144 18.06 0.61 -11.05
N ALA A 145 19.22 0.50 -10.38
CA ALA A 145 20.50 0.96 -10.88
C ALA A 145 20.92 0.24 -12.17
N ARG A 146 20.74 -1.09 -12.25
CA ARG A 146 21.03 -1.84 -13.48
C ARG A 146 20.08 -1.48 -14.62
N ALA A 147 18.81 -1.24 -14.31
CA ALA A 147 17.80 -0.88 -15.30
C ALA A 147 18.12 0.43 -16.03
N THR A 148 18.88 1.36 -15.41
CA THR A 148 19.21 2.63 -16.06
C THR A 148 20.10 2.47 -17.29
N GLN A 149 20.93 1.41 -17.34
CA GLN A 149 21.89 1.20 -18.44
C GLN A 149 21.20 0.95 -19.80
N TYR A 150 20.01 0.35 -19.79
CA TYR A 150 19.29 -0.07 -21.00
C TYR A 150 17.93 0.63 -21.14
N ALA A 151 17.71 1.70 -20.38
CA ALA A 151 16.45 2.38 -20.33
C ALA A 151 16.27 3.32 -21.54
N HIS A 152 15.59 2.81 -22.58
CA HIS A 152 15.13 3.59 -23.72
C HIS A 152 13.60 3.69 -23.67
N TYR A 153 13.08 4.89 -23.38
CA TYR A 153 11.64 5.10 -23.23
C TYR A 153 11.01 5.78 -24.44
N THR A 154 9.80 5.34 -24.77
CA THR A 154 8.96 5.90 -25.82
C THR A 154 8.48 7.32 -25.43
N PRO A 155 8.61 8.33 -26.31
CA PRO A 155 8.11 9.68 -26.05
C PRO A 155 6.60 9.70 -25.75
N GLU A 156 6.16 10.64 -24.89
CA GLU A 156 4.76 10.77 -24.45
C GLU A 156 3.79 10.85 -25.63
N LEU A 157 4.15 11.59 -26.68
CA LEU A 157 3.37 11.70 -27.91
C LEU A 157 3.06 10.33 -28.54
N ILE A 158 4.07 9.46 -28.61
CA ILE A 158 3.92 8.13 -29.21
C ILE A 158 3.12 7.22 -28.27
N VAL A 159 3.31 7.34 -26.95
CA VAL A 159 2.48 6.62 -25.97
C VAL A 159 1.01 6.99 -26.16
N HIS A 160 0.65 8.27 -26.24
CA HIS A 160 -0.74 8.68 -26.47
C HIS A 160 -1.31 8.15 -27.78
N ALA A 161 -0.57 8.33 -28.89
CA ALA A 161 -1.04 7.86 -30.19
C ALA A 161 -1.34 6.35 -30.18
N LEU A 162 -0.55 5.55 -29.46
CA LEU A 162 -0.81 4.12 -29.33
C LEU A 162 -2.05 3.81 -28.48
N TRP A 163 -2.32 4.59 -27.43
CA TRP A 163 -3.49 4.40 -26.58
C TRP A 163 -4.79 4.85 -27.25
N ASP A 164 -4.74 5.93 -28.04
CA ASP A 164 -5.89 6.42 -28.83
C ASP A 164 -6.35 5.41 -29.89
N LEU A 165 -5.46 4.54 -30.37
CA LEU A 165 -5.79 3.49 -31.35
C LEU A 165 -6.60 2.32 -30.77
N VAL A 166 -6.57 2.12 -29.45
CA VAL A 166 -7.18 0.96 -28.77
C VAL A 166 -8.35 1.38 -27.87
N ALA A 167 -8.56 2.69 -27.69
CA ALA A 167 -9.65 3.27 -26.91
C ALA A 167 -11.01 3.17 -27.63
#